data_AF-A0A5C7VG63-F1
#
_entry.id   AF-A0A5C7VG63-F1
#
_cell.length_a   1.000
_cell.length_b   1.000
_cell.length_c   1.000
_cell.angle_alpha   90.00
_cell.angle_beta   90.00
_cell.angle_gamma   90.00
#
_symmetry.space_group_name_H-M   'P 1'
#
loop_
_entity.id
_entity.type
_entity.pdbx_description
1 polymer ?
#
loop_
_entity_poly.entity_id
_entity_poly.type
_entity_poly.pdbx_seq_one_letter_code
_entity_poly.pdbx_strand_id
1 'polypeptide(L)'
;MPVSSNVRHQKMRLPPTPGVYVVELLNDNPISVNADRLAIADQCIMVNRMNCKFGQAVNLARRQRNYERTFGVQNVRFTYFFETRHYSDIERLAKAHLTQYRMIGRSGRRTEWIQGITANQVVELIQRLVQSIPTAVDSLKMHGISQHSSHPVENMAQRPGITPSQIVDAATYLASTGMPLGLLRQLHHSPRQTETFRATISYFSKKSEVRDNNIVYGARLAHVANEHKNTGREFEILVKEAIQRYRTDA
;
A
#
# COMPACT_ATOMS: atom_id res chain seq x y z
N MET A 1 3.26 19.32 -38.67
CA MET A 1 3.71 19.99 -37.44
C MET A 1 3.30 19.12 -36.26
N PRO A 2 4.22 18.46 -35.54
CA PRO A 2 3.85 17.75 -34.32
C PRO A 2 3.78 18.75 -33.17
N VAL A 3 2.64 18.77 -32.47
CA VAL A 3 2.47 19.53 -31.24
C VAL A 3 3.08 18.70 -30.11
N SER A 4 4.26 19.09 -29.64
CA SER A 4 4.84 18.56 -28.40
C SER A 4 3.99 18.99 -27.20
N SER A 5 3.17 18.08 -26.67
CA SER A 5 2.52 18.25 -25.37
C SER A 5 3.49 17.88 -24.25
N ASN A 6 4.24 18.88 -23.76
CA ASN A 6 4.98 18.79 -22.50
C ASN A 6 4.01 18.79 -21.32
N VAL A 7 3.47 17.62 -20.95
CA VAL A 7 2.74 17.45 -19.69
C VAL A 7 3.76 17.18 -18.58
N ARG A 8 4.18 18.25 -17.89
CA ARG A 8 4.93 18.11 -16.62
C ARG A 8 3.96 17.65 -15.54
N HIS A 9 4.01 16.37 -15.19
CA HIS A 9 3.27 15.82 -14.04
C HIS A 9 3.70 16.51 -12.74
N GLN A 10 2.83 17.33 -12.18
CA GLN A 10 3.03 17.97 -10.88
C GLN A 10 2.75 16.92 -9.79
N LYS A 11 3.80 16.22 -9.32
CA LYS A 11 3.72 15.34 -8.15
C LYS A 11 3.18 16.12 -6.96
N MET A 12 1.97 15.81 -6.52
CA MET A 12 1.41 16.38 -5.28
C MET A 12 2.32 15.97 -4.11
N ARG A 13 3.00 16.95 -3.51
CA ARG A 13 3.94 16.75 -2.41
C ARG A 13 3.20 16.85 -1.09
N LEU A 14 3.57 16.00 -0.13
CA LEU A 14 3.14 16.17 1.27
C LEU A 14 3.41 17.61 1.75
N PRO A 15 2.58 18.15 2.66
CA PRO A 15 2.89 19.41 3.30
C PRO A 15 4.20 19.30 4.09
N PRO A 16 4.98 20.40 4.21
CA PRO A 16 6.20 20.45 5.02
C PRO A 16 5.84 20.60 6.51
N THR A 17 4.84 19.86 6.98
CA THR A 17 4.40 19.87 8.36
C THR A 17 5.06 18.74 9.13
N PRO A 18 5.12 18.86 10.46
CA PRO A 18 5.58 17.78 11.27
C PRO A 18 4.46 16.78 11.57
N GLY A 19 4.83 15.51 11.76
CA GLY A 19 3.85 14.50 12.11
C GLY A 19 4.43 13.11 12.24
N VAL A 20 3.51 12.17 12.41
CA VAL A 20 3.78 10.75 12.59
C VAL A 20 3.39 9.99 11.33
N TYR A 21 4.22 9.02 10.95
CA TYR A 21 4.07 8.26 9.73
C TYR A 21 4.43 6.78 9.89
N VAL A 22 3.94 5.98 8.95
CA VAL A 22 4.39 4.62 8.69
C VAL A 22 4.82 4.52 7.23
N VAL A 23 5.92 3.84 6.98
CA VAL A 23 6.40 3.49 5.65
C VAL A 23 6.21 2.01 5.43
N GLU A 24 5.58 1.65 4.32
CA GLU A 24 5.63 0.30 3.76
C GLU A 24 6.56 0.28 2.55
N LEU A 25 7.16 -0.87 2.34
CA LEU A 25 7.95 -1.14 1.17
C LEU A 25 7.17 -2.02 0.18
N LEU A 26 7.42 -1.83 -1.12
CA LEU A 26 6.77 -2.61 -2.18
C LEU A 26 7.76 -3.50 -2.94
N ASN A 27 9.06 -3.44 -2.60
CA ASN A 27 10.06 -4.32 -3.19
C ASN A 27 9.95 -5.75 -2.64
N ASP A 28 10.09 -6.73 -3.53
CA ASP A 28 10.21 -8.14 -3.17
C ASP A 28 11.62 -8.48 -2.69
N ASN A 29 12.62 -8.08 -3.49
CA ASN A 29 14.03 -8.28 -3.18
C ASN A 29 14.44 -7.36 -2.02
N PRO A 30 15.07 -7.87 -0.95
CA PRO A 30 15.50 -7.04 0.17
C PRO A 30 16.47 -5.94 -0.25
N ILE A 31 16.22 -4.72 0.24
CA ILE A 31 17.07 -3.54 0.06
C ILE A 31 17.62 -3.12 1.42
N SER A 32 18.89 -2.72 1.47
CA SER A 32 19.50 -2.20 2.70
C SER A 32 18.79 -0.93 3.16
N VAL A 33 18.56 -0.80 4.47
CA VAL A 33 17.91 0.40 5.03
C VAL A 33 18.72 1.70 4.86
N ASN A 34 19.97 1.59 4.42
CA ASN A 34 20.85 2.69 4.04
C ASN A 34 21.45 2.46 2.64
N ALA A 35 20.67 1.92 1.69
CA ALA A 35 21.14 1.65 0.32
C ALA A 35 21.66 2.89 -0.42
N ASP A 36 21.23 4.10 -0.05
CA ASP A 36 21.78 5.36 -0.57
C ASP A 36 23.20 5.70 -0.04
N ARG A 37 23.74 4.88 0.87
CA ARG A 37 25.06 5.05 1.49
C ARG A 37 25.91 3.79 1.32
N LEU A 38 26.55 3.67 0.16
CA LEU A 38 27.34 2.49 -0.24
C LEU A 38 28.35 2.05 0.83
N ALA A 39 29.00 2.99 1.54
CA ALA A 39 30.01 2.68 2.56
C ALA A 39 29.49 1.84 3.76
N ILE A 40 28.18 1.88 4.04
CA ILE A 40 27.58 1.20 5.20
C ILE A 40 26.40 0.28 4.82
N ALA A 41 26.01 0.25 3.55
CA ALA A 41 24.82 -0.45 3.09
C ALA A 41 24.85 -1.94 3.46
N ASP A 42 25.98 -2.61 3.24
CA ASP A 42 26.16 -4.05 3.50
C ASP A 42 26.26 -4.41 4.99
N GLN A 43 26.31 -3.40 5.86
CA GLN A 43 26.34 -3.55 7.32
C GLN A 43 24.98 -3.33 7.97
N CYS A 44 23.98 -2.93 7.19
CA CYS A 44 22.65 -2.60 7.68
C CYS A 44 21.69 -3.78 7.49
N ILE A 45 20.57 -3.73 8.19
CA ILE A 45 19.49 -4.69 7.96
C ILE A 45 18.91 -4.51 6.56
N MET A 46 18.42 -5.62 6.01
CA MET A 46 17.76 -5.67 4.73
C MET A 46 16.25 -5.71 4.94
N VAL A 47 15.51 -4.96 4.14
CA VAL A 47 14.06 -4.82 4.28
C VAL A 47 13.35 -4.93 2.93
N ASN A 48 12.15 -5.49 2.96
CA ASN A 48 11.29 -5.64 1.80
C ASN A 48 9.82 -5.43 2.18
N ARG A 49 8.90 -5.82 1.29
CA ARG A 49 7.45 -5.72 1.51
C ARG A 49 6.92 -6.38 2.78
N MET A 50 7.68 -7.26 3.41
CA MET A 50 7.31 -7.87 4.70
C MET A 50 7.60 -6.96 5.89
N ASN A 51 8.21 -5.80 5.65
CA ASN A 51 8.61 -4.85 6.69
C ASN A 51 7.86 -3.54 6.53
N CYS A 52 7.57 -2.92 7.67
CA CYS A 52 7.16 -1.52 7.72
C CYS A 52 8.06 -0.75 8.70
N LYS A 53 7.99 0.58 8.65
CA LYS A 53 8.70 1.46 9.57
C LYS A 53 7.78 2.49 10.15
N PHE A 54 7.65 2.48 11.47
CA PHE A 54 7.05 3.57 12.21
C PHE A 54 8.08 4.69 12.39
N GLY A 55 7.66 5.94 12.25
CA GLY A 55 8.52 7.07 12.52
C GLY A 55 7.79 8.39 12.66
N GLN A 56 8.58 9.41 12.94
CA GLN A 56 8.14 10.79 13.07
C GLN A 56 9.10 11.71 12.32
N ALA A 57 8.60 12.87 11.89
CA ALA A 57 9.42 13.87 11.25
C ALA A 57 8.94 15.27 11.57
N VAL A 58 9.89 16.20 11.68
CA VAL A 58 9.59 17.64 11.70
C VAL A 58 9.13 18.18 10.34
N ASN A 59 9.39 17.42 9.26
CA ASN A 59 9.03 17.76 7.90
C ASN A 59 8.75 16.47 7.12
N LEU A 60 7.46 16.12 7.01
CA LEU A 60 7.00 14.89 6.35
C LEU A 60 7.40 14.85 4.87
N ALA A 61 7.29 15.97 4.14
CA ALA A 61 7.68 16.08 2.74
C ALA A 61 9.17 15.77 2.47
N ARG A 62 10.07 16.27 3.33
CA ARG A 62 11.50 15.94 3.27
C ARG A 62 11.72 14.47 3.63
N ARG A 63 10.99 13.97 4.63
CA ARG A 63 11.15 12.59 5.09
C ARG A 63 10.73 11.57 4.04
N GLN A 64 9.60 11.77 3.36
CA GLN A 64 9.17 10.95 2.23
C GLN A 64 10.26 10.88 1.15
N ARG A 65 10.79 12.03 0.72
CA ARG A 65 11.87 12.08 -0.28
C ARG A 65 13.12 11.30 0.14
N ASN A 66 13.46 11.28 1.42
CA ASN A 66 14.60 10.50 1.90
C ASN A 66 14.34 9.00 1.69
N TYR A 67 13.14 8.50 1.99
CA TYR A 67 12.79 7.10 1.73
C TYR A 67 12.77 6.80 0.23
N GLU A 68 12.13 7.65 -0.58
CA GLU A 68 12.11 7.48 -2.04
C GLU A 68 13.52 7.46 -2.65
N ARG A 69 14.47 8.23 -2.10
CA ARG A 69 15.87 8.21 -2.51
C ARG A 69 16.57 6.90 -2.16
N THR A 70 16.32 6.36 -0.96
CA THR A 70 16.96 5.12 -0.49
C THR A 70 16.40 3.88 -1.18
N PHE A 71 15.08 3.80 -1.36
CA PHE A 71 14.42 2.58 -1.81
C PHE A 71 13.89 2.64 -3.25
N GLY A 72 13.83 3.84 -3.85
CA GLY A 72 13.15 4.09 -5.11
C GLY A 72 11.70 4.49 -4.90
N VAL A 73 11.22 5.47 -5.69
CA VAL A 73 9.87 6.05 -5.57
C VAL A 73 8.79 4.97 -5.68
N GLN A 74 8.96 4.02 -6.59
CA GLN A 74 8.02 2.92 -6.83
C GLN A 74 7.94 1.91 -5.69
N ASN A 75 8.92 1.90 -4.80
CA ASN A 75 9.02 0.92 -3.72
C ASN A 75 8.55 1.45 -2.38
N VAL A 76 8.08 2.70 -2.30
CA VAL A 76 7.73 3.36 -1.04
C VAL A 76 6.26 3.72 -1.02
N ARG A 77 5.53 3.22 -0.03
CA ARG A 77 4.25 3.78 0.36
C ARG A 77 4.43 4.52 1.68
N PHE A 78 4.22 5.83 1.66
CA PHE A 78 4.38 6.70 2.81
C PHE A 78 3.00 7.11 3.32
N THR A 79 2.66 6.75 4.55
CA THR A 79 1.35 7.07 5.14
C THR A 79 1.58 7.88 6.40
N TYR A 80 1.15 9.14 6.41
CA TYR A 80 1.07 9.93 7.64
C TYR A 80 -0.36 9.90 8.18
N PHE A 81 -0.52 9.99 9.50
CA PHE A 81 -1.85 9.86 10.11
C PHE A 81 -2.18 10.96 11.12
N PHE A 82 -1.21 11.63 11.74
CA PHE A 82 -1.47 12.84 12.55
C PHE A 82 -0.36 13.88 12.41
N GLU A 83 -0.77 15.15 12.31
CA GLU A 83 0.09 16.29 12.56
C GLU A 83 0.16 16.54 14.06
N THR A 84 1.37 16.70 14.58
CA THR A 84 1.56 16.99 16.01
C THR A 84 2.87 17.72 16.20
N ARG A 85 3.01 18.41 17.34
CA ARG A 85 4.30 18.91 17.86
C ARG A 85 4.79 18.16 19.10
N HIS A 86 3.98 17.23 19.62
CA HIS A 86 4.23 16.49 20.84
C HIS A 86 4.68 15.06 20.54
N TYR A 87 5.90 14.94 20.01
CA TYR A 87 6.40 13.68 19.43
C TYR A 87 6.91 12.68 20.47
N SER A 88 7.48 13.16 21.58
CA SER A 88 8.23 12.35 22.54
C SER A 88 7.38 11.26 23.19
N ASP A 89 6.16 11.58 23.58
CA ASP A 89 5.29 10.62 24.28
C ASP A 89 4.73 9.56 23.33
N ILE A 90 4.34 9.97 22.12
CA ILE A 90 3.84 9.05 21.10
C ILE A 90 4.94 8.09 20.68
N GLU A 91 6.17 8.58 20.45
CA GLU A 91 7.29 7.72 20.06
C GLU A 91 7.65 6.72 21.15
N ARG A 92 7.69 7.18 22.41
CA ARG A 92 8.00 6.32 23.55
C ARG A 92 6.95 5.21 23.71
N LEU A 93 5.67 5.56 23.66
CA LEU A 93 4.56 4.59 23.73
C LEU A 93 4.60 3.62 22.56
N ALA A 94 4.72 4.13 21.33
CA ALA A 94 4.83 3.32 20.12
C ALA A 94 5.98 2.32 20.23
N LYS A 95 7.19 2.79 20.60
CA LYS A 95 8.36 1.93 20.73
C LYS A 95 8.17 0.84 21.79
N ALA A 96 7.52 1.15 22.91
CA ALA A 96 7.23 0.18 23.97
C ALA A 96 6.30 -0.93 23.46
N HIS A 97 5.18 -0.58 22.84
CA HIS A 97 4.20 -1.56 22.33
C HIS A 97 4.71 -2.33 21.11
N LEU A 98 5.55 -1.71 20.28
CA LEU A 98 6.12 -2.34 19.09
C LEU A 98 7.37 -3.18 19.38
N THR A 99 7.84 -3.21 20.64
CA THR A 99 9.13 -3.81 21.04
C THR A 99 9.37 -5.22 20.46
N GLN A 100 8.36 -6.08 20.54
CA GLN A 100 8.44 -7.47 20.08
C GLN A 100 8.52 -7.63 18.55
N TYR A 101 8.05 -6.62 17.80
CA TYR A 101 8.01 -6.63 16.35
C TYR A 101 9.21 -5.90 15.72
N ARG A 102 10.00 -5.18 16.51
CA ARG A 102 11.14 -4.40 16.03
C ARG A 102 12.31 -5.31 15.66
N MET A 103 12.80 -5.16 14.43
CA MET A 103 13.95 -5.89 13.93
C MET A 103 15.22 -5.50 14.71
N ILE A 104 16.10 -6.47 14.92
CA ILE A 104 17.41 -6.27 15.55
C ILE A 104 18.44 -5.94 14.47
N GLY A 105 19.15 -4.83 14.65
CA GLY A 105 20.28 -4.46 13.80
C GLY A 105 21.53 -5.28 14.09
N ARG A 106 22.55 -5.20 13.21
CA ARG A 106 23.84 -5.88 13.44
C ARG A 106 24.51 -5.53 14.77
N SER A 107 24.27 -4.33 15.31
CA SER A 107 24.78 -3.90 16.62
C SER A 107 24.03 -4.51 17.81
N GLY A 108 23.07 -5.41 17.60
CA GLY A 108 22.22 -5.99 18.64
C GLY A 108 21.11 -5.06 19.12
N ARG A 109 21.04 -3.81 18.63
CA ARG A 109 20.02 -2.84 19.01
C ARG A 109 18.74 -3.01 18.18
N ARG A 110 17.58 -2.85 18.82
CA ARG A 110 16.29 -2.77 18.13
C ARG A 110 16.25 -1.53 17.24
N THR A 111 15.85 -1.72 15.99
CA THR A 111 15.70 -0.65 14.98
C THR A 111 14.25 -0.14 14.96
N GLU A 112 13.94 0.90 14.18
CA GLU A 112 12.53 1.32 13.98
C GLU A 112 11.83 0.54 12.85
N TRP A 113 12.51 -0.43 12.24
CA TRP A 113 11.91 -1.34 11.27
C TRP A 113 11.19 -2.48 12.00
N ILE A 114 10.02 -2.83 11.48
CA ILE A 114 9.01 -3.67 12.12
C ILE A 114 8.73 -4.85 11.18
N GLN A 115 8.59 -6.04 11.75
CA GLN A 115 8.23 -7.27 11.06
C GLN A 115 7.20 -8.05 11.89
N GLY A 116 6.35 -8.83 11.23
CA GLY A 116 5.36 -9.69 11.89
C GLY A 116 4.03 -9.00 12.19
N ILE A 117 3.89 -7.71 11.85
CA ILE A 117 2.63 -6.97 11.82
C ILE A 117 2.60 -6.05 10.60
N THR A 118 1.39 -5.75 10.11
CA THR A 118 1.17 -4.88 8.97
C THR A 118 1.21 -3.39 9.36
N ALA A 119 1.41 -2.51 8.38
CA ALA A 119 1.35 -1.07 8.63
C ALA A 119 -0.02 -0.62 9.15
N ASN A 120 -1.11 -1.20 8.65
CA ASN A 120 -2.45 -0.89 9.13
C ASN A 120 -2.61 -1.22 10.62
N GLN A 121 -2.11 -2.38 11.05
CA GLN A 121 -2.10 -2.77 12.47
C GLN A 121 -1.26 -1.81 13.32
N VAL A 122 -0.10 -1.35 12.80
CA VAL A 122 0.69 -0.31 13.46
C VAL A 122 -0.11 0.97 13.59
N VAL A 123 -0.73 1.45 12.51
CA VAL A 123 -1.55 2.67 12.52
C VAL A 123 -2.67 2.56 13.54
N GLU A 124 -3.49 1.50 13.48
CA GLU A 124 -4.59 1.26 14.43
C GLU A 124 -4.12 1.21 15.89
N LEU A 125 -2.98 0.56 16.16
CA LEU A 125 -2.37 0.54 17.49
C LEU A 125 -2.00 1.95 17.94
N ILE A 126 -1.29 2.72 17.11
CA ILE A 126 -0.85 4.07 17.48
C ILE A 126 -2.04 5.02 17.64
N GLN A 127 -3.05 4.92 16.78
CA GLN A 127 -4.28 5.72 16.89
C GLN A 127 -4.97 5.50 18.25
N ARG A 128 -5.09 4.24 18.69
CA ARG A 128 -5.64 3.92 20.02
C ARG A 128 -4.77 4.46 21.15
N LEU A 129 -3.45 4.34 21.05
CA LEU A 129 -2.52 4.85 22.07
C LEU A 129 -2.60 6.37 22.19
N VAL A 130 -2.66 7.09 21.07
CA VAL A 130 -2.77 8.56 21.05
C VAL A 130 -4.08 9.02 21.68
N GLN A 131 -5.19 8.33 21.44
CA GLN A 131 -6.49 8.62 22.09
C GLN A 131 -6.44 8.45 23.62
N SER A 132 -5.51 7.65 24.15
CA SER A 132 -5.34 7.45 25.59
C SER A 132 -4.49 8.53 26.29
N ILE A 133 -3.90 9.47 25.54
CA ILE A 133 -3.06 10.54 26.09
C ILE A 133 -3.94 11.76 26.43
N PRO A 134 -4.14 12.11 27.72
CA PRO A 134 -5.08 13.17 28.14
C PRO A 134 -4.75 14.55 27.58
N THR A 135 -3.46 14.85 27.40
CA THR A 135 -2.93 16.15 26.93
C THR A 135 -2.94 16.31 25.41
N ALA A 136 -3.26 15.26 24.65
CA ALA A 136 -3.21 15.30 23.19
C ALA A 136 -4.51 15.85 22.57
N VAL A 137 -5.62 15.80 23.32
CA VAL A 137 -6.97 16.06 22.79
C VAL A 137 -7.19 17.53 22.41
N ASP A 138 -6.51 18.48 23.07
CA ASP A 138 -6.71 19.92 22.80
C ASP A 138 -5.88 20.48 21.63
N SER A 139 -4.90 19.72 21.10
CA SER A 139 -4.00 20.18 20.03
C SER A 139 -3.91 19.23 18.83
N LEU A 140 -4.56 18.07 18.89
CA LEU A 140 -4.67 17.17 17.75
C LEU A 140 -5.71 17.72 16.77
N LYS A 141 -5.23 18.31 15.67
CA LYS A 141 -6.01 18.27 14.42
C LYS A 141 -6.05 16.82 13.94
N MET A 142 -6.98 16.06 14.51
CA MET A 142 -7.39 14.76 14.00
C MET A 142 -7.95 14.98 12.59
N HIS A 143 -7.08 14.96 11.60
CA HIS A 143 -7.53 14.81 10.24
C HIS A 143 -8.06 13.39 10.16
N GLY A 144 -9.39 13.23 10.01
CA GLY A 144 -9.96 11.94 9.63
C GLY A 144 -9.14 11.44 8.47
N ILE A 145 -8.47 10.29 8.68
CA ILE A 145 -7.41 9.68 7.84
C ILE A 145 -7.27 10.44 6.53
N SER A 146 -6.46 11.51 6.51
CA SER A 146 -6.14 12.17 5.26
C SER A 146 -5.26 11.20 4.50
N GLN A 147 -5.91 10.37 3.68
CA GLN A 147 -5.30 9.45 2.76
C GLN A 147 -4.56 10.23 1.66
N HIS A 148 -3.40 10.79 1.99
CA HIS A 148 -2.52 11.37 0.97
C HIS A 148 -1.06 11.11 1.34
N SER A 149 -0.54 9.90 1.17
CA SER A 149 0.38 9.67 0.05
C SER A 149 0.13 8.33 -0.62
N SER A 150 -1.10 8.17 -1.10
CA SER A 150 -1.25 7.73 -2.48
C SER A 150 -0.84 8.92 -3.36
N HIS A 151 0.01 8.72 -4.37
CA HIS A 151 -0.29 9.45 -5.60
C HIS A 151 -1.66 8.97 -6.08
N PRO A 152 -2.50 9.92 -6.50
CA PRO A 152 -3.63 10.45 -5.75
C PRO A 152 -4.81 9.47 -5.69
N VAL A 153 -5.55 9.44 -4.57
CA VAL A 153 -7.00 9.25 -4.73
C VAL A 153 -7.49 10.63 -5.15
N GLU A 154 -7.49 10.86 -6.45
CA GLU A 154 -8.33 11.91 -7.00
C GLU A 154 -9.74 11.69 -6.44
N ASN A 155 -10.30 12.74 -5.85
CA ASN A 155 -11.75 12.89 -5.87
C ASN A 155 -12.11 13.29 -7.31
N MET A 156 -11.96 12.34 -8.23
CA MET A 156 -12.48 12.33 -9.57
C MET A 156 -12.84 10.87 -9.84
N ALA A 157 -13.90 10.66 -10.60
CA ALA A 157 -14.23 9.40 -11.20
C ALA A 157 -13.12 8.93 -12.18
N GLN A 158 -11.93 8.58 -11.69
CA GLN A 158 -10.86 7.98 -12.48
C GLN A 158 -10.70 6.49 -12.13
N ARG A 159 -11.14 5.70 -13.10
CA ARG A 159 -11.20 4.24 -13.15
C ARG A 159 -9.83 3.61 -12.90
N PRO A 160 -9.72 2.46 -12.19
CA PRO A 160 -8.45 1.80 -11.99
C PRO A 160 -7.79 1.46 -13.33
N GLY A 161 -6.58 1.99 -13.55
CA GLY A 161 -5.77 1.69 -14.73
C GLY A 161 -5.35 0.22 -14.72
N ILE A 162 -6.15 -0.63 -15.35
CA ILE A 162 -5.88 -2.05 -15.53
C ILE A 162 -5.83 -2.40 -17.01
N THR A 163 -4.81 -3.15 -17.40
CA THR A 163 -4.59 -3.58 -18.78
C THR A 163 -5.20 -4.96 -19.03
N PRO A 164 -5.57 -5.29 -20.28
CA PRO A 164 -6.05 -6.63 -20.61
C PRO A 164 -5.03 -7.73 -20.25
N SER A 165 -3.73 -7.47 -20.43
CA SER A 165 -2.66 -8.41 -20.05
C SER A 165 -2.70 -8.73 -18.56
N GLN A 166 -2.82 -7.73 -17.69
CA GLN A 166 -2.90 -7.95 -16.24
C GLN A 166 -4.13 -8.78 -15.85
N ILE A 167 -5.25 -8.61 -16.54
CA ILE A 167 -6.45 -9.41 -16.31
C ILE A 167 -6.23 -10.86 -16.76
N VAL A 168 -5.60 -11.06 -17.92
CA VAL A 168 -5.24 -12.39 -18.42
C VAL A 168 -4.28 -13.09 -17.45
N ASP A 169 -3.21 -12.42 -17.01
CA ASP A 169 -2.23 -12.98 -16.09
C ASP A 169 -2.85 -13.34 -14.74
N ALA A 170 -3.75 -12.49 -14.24
CA ALA A 170 -4.50 -12.74 -13.01
C ALA A 170 -5.45 -13.94 -13.16
N ALA A 171 -6.24 -14.00 -14.25
CA ALA A 171 -7.18 -15.09 -14.50
C ALA A 171 -6.47 -16.43 -14.73
N THR A 172 -5.36 -16.43 -15.47
CA THR A 172 -4.51 -17.61 -15.66
C THR A 172 -3.94 -18.11 -14.35
N TYR A 173 -3.41 -17.21 -13.52
CA TYR A 173 -2.89 -17.56 -12.20
C TYR A 173 -3.98 -18.19 -11.33
N LEU A 174 -5.11 -17.51 -11.15
CA LEU A 174 -6.18 -17.95 -10.26
C LEU A 174 -6.79 -19.30 -10.71
N ALA A 175 -6.86 -19.53 -12.02
CA ALA A 175 -7.24 -20.82 -12.57
C ALA A 175 -6.22 -21.92 -12.22
N SER A 176 -4.93 -21.64 -12.40
CA SER A 176 -3.85 -22.59 -12.13
C SER A 176 -3.69 -22.94 -10.64
N THR A 177 -4.02 -22.00 -9.76
CA THR A 177 -4.00 -22.19 -8.29
C THR A 177 -5.30 -22.74 -7.73
N GLY A 178 -6.26 -23.09 -8.58
CA GLY A 178 -7.48 -23.79 -8.16
C GLY A 178 -8.53 -22.92 -7.47
N MET A 179 -8.56 -21.59 -7.72
CA MET A 179 -9.62 -20.76 -7.17
C MET A 179 -11.00 -21.25 -7.68
N PRO A 180 -11.98 -21.52 -6.79
CA PRO A 180 -13.30 -21.97 -7.20
C PRO A 180 -14.02 -20.99 -8.14
N LEU A 181 -14.73 -21.51 -9.15
CA LEU A 181 -15.51 -20.70 -10.08
C LEU A 181 -16.59 -19.87 -9.38
N GLY A 182 -17.12 -20.35 -8.26
CA GLY A 182 -18.07 -19.58 -7.44
C GLY A 182 -17.50 -18.24 -6.97
N LEU A 183 -16.21 -18.21 -6.58
CA LEU A 183 -15.53 -16.99 -6.16
C LEU A 183 -15.21 -16.06 -7.33
N LEU A 184 -14.81 -16.61 -8.48
CA LEU A 184 -14.63 -15.83 -9.71
C LEU A 184 -15.90 -15.04 -10.07
N ARG A 185 -17.05 -15.72 -9.97
CA ARG A 185 -18.36 -15.14 -10.33
C ARG A 185 -18.77 -14.04 -9.36
N GLN A 186 -18.40 -14.14 -8.08
CA GLN A 186 -18.61 -13.05 -7.11
C GLN A 186 -17.81 -11.78 -7.45
N LEU A 187 -16.63 -11.91 -8.07
CA LEU A 187 -15.87 -10.73 -8.51
C LEU A 187 -16.56 -10.02 -9.69
N HIS A 188 -17.30 -10.77 -10.51
CA HIS A 188 -17.99 -10.28 -11.69
C HIS A 188 -19.33 -9.62 -11.32
N HIS A 189 -19.56 -8.38 -11.75
CA HIS A 189 -20.78 -7.63 -11.40
C HIS A 189 -22.04 -8.04 -12.19
N SER A 190 -21.90 -8.84 -13.26
CA SER A 190 -23.04 -9.34 -14.05
C SER A 190 -24.01 -10.19 -13.22
N PRO A 191 -25.32 -9.96 -13.36
CA PRO A 191 -26.36 -10.74 -12.69
C PRO A 191 -26.46 -12.19 -13.19
N ARG A 192 -25.91 -12.52 -14.36
CA ARG A 192 -26.02 -13.86 -14.94
C ARG A 192 -25.09 -14.89 -14.28
N GLN A 193 -24.03 -14.45 -13.59
CA GLN A 193 -23.11 -15.31 -12.83
C GLN A 193 -22.56 -16.54 -13.62
N THR A 194 -22.39 -16.41 -14.95
CA THR A 194 -21.91 -17.50 -15.82
C THR A 194 -20.40 -17.47 -16.10
N GLU A 195 -19.67 -16.58 -15.44
CA GLU A 195 -18.26 -16.32 -15.75
C GLU A 195 -17.36 -17.54 -15.52
N THR A 196 -16.35 -17.70 -16.37
CA THR A 196 -15.33 -18.76 -16.29
C THR A 196 -13.96 -18.20 -16.62
N PHE A 197 -12.89 -18.73 -16.02
CA PHE A 197 -11.53 -18.26 -16.33
C PHE A 197 -11.20 -18.32 -17.82
N ARG A 198 -11.64 -19.39 -18.52
CA ARG A 198 -11.44 -19.53 -19.96
C ARG A 198 -12.13 -18.41 -20.75
N ALA A 199 -13.35 -18.04 -20.37
CA ALA A 199 -14.08 -16.95 -21.00
C ALA A 199 -13.40 -15.60 -20.73
N THR A 200 -13.03 -15.33 -19.47
CA THR A 200 -12.25 -14.14 -19.08
C THR A 200 -10.97 -14.01 -19.91
N ILE A 201 -10.13 -15.05 -19.93
CA ILE A 201 -8.85 -15.07 -20.65
C ILE A 201 -9.09 -14.84 -22.15
N SER A 202 -10.01 -15.58 -22.76
CA SER A 202 -10.33 -15.46 -24.20
C SER A 202 -10.83 -14.05 -24.57
N TYR A 203 -11.65 -13.46 -23.71
CA TYR A 203 -12.18 -12.12 -23.92
C TYR A 203 -11.08 -11.05 -23.88
N PHE A 204 -10.28 -11.02 -22.81
CA PHE A 204 -9.27 -9.97 -22.62
C PHE A 204 -8.00 -10.16 -23.45
N SER A 205 -7.65 -11.39 -23.86
CA SER A 205 -6.52 -11.63 -24.77
C SER A 205 -6.71 -10.98 -26.15
N LYS A 206 -7.96 -10.68 -26.53
CA LYS A 206 -8.31 -10.06 -27.82
C LYS A 206 -8.49 -8.53 -27.72
N LYS A 207 -8.18 -7.93 -26.57
CA LYS A 207 -8.39 -6.50 -26.32
C LYS A 207 -7.06 -5.79 -26.18
N SER A 208 -6.95 -4.61 -26.80
CA SER A 208 -5.89 -3.65 -26.54
C SER A 208 -6.15 -2.82 -25.28
N GLU A 209 -7.43 -2.64 -24.92
CA GLU A 209 -7.86 -1.78 -23.81
C GLU A 209 -9.05 -2.39 -23.05
N VAL A 210 -9.16 -2.05 -21.76
CA VAL A 210 -10.27 -2.49 -20.90
C VAL A 210 -11.39 -1.46 -20.95
N ARG A 211 -12.57 -1.89 -21.39
CA ARG A 211 -13.78 -1.06 -21.37
C ARG A 211 -14.20 -0.73 -19.95
N ASP A 212 -14.80 0.43 -19.78
CA ASP A 212 -15.26 0.99 -18.51
C ASP A 212 -16.04 0.03 -17.62
N ASN A 213 -16.99 -0.68 -18.21
CA ASN A 213 -17.81 -1.66 -17.50
C ASN A 213 -17.00 -2.87 -17.01
N ASN A 214 -15.81 -3.12 -17.54
CA ASN A 214 -14.97 -4.26 -17.19
C ASN A 214 -13.81 -3.90 -16.27
N ILE A 215 -13.58 -2.61 -16.03
CA ILE A 215 -12.44 -2.14 -15.23
C ILE A 215 -12.55 -2.63 -13.78
N VAL A 216 -13.73 -2.54 -13.17
CA VAL A 216 -13.95 -2.99 -11.79
C VAL A 216 -13.72 -4.50 -11.66
N TYR A 217 -14.25 -5.28 -12.61
CA TYR A 217 -14.05 -6.73 -12.63
C TYR A 217 -12.57 -7.10 -12.80
N GLY A 218 -11.87 -6.44 -13.72
CA GLY A 218 -10.43 -6.61 -13.91
C GLY A 218 -9.65 -6.27 -12.64
N ALA A 219 -9.94 -5.13 -12.01
CA ALA A 219 -9.22 -4.65 -10.82
C ALA A 219 -9.39 -5.60 -9.63
N ARG A 220 -10.59 -6.15 -9.47
CA ARG A 220 -10.89 -7.21 -8.49
C ARG A 220 -10.05 -8.46 -8.74
N LEU A 221 -10.00 -8.95 -9.98
CA LEU A 221 -9.19 -10.10 -10.37
C LEU A 221 -7.71 -9.91 -10.08
N ALA A 222 -7.14 -8.78 -10.52
CA ALA A 222 -5.73 -8.48 -10.30
C ALA A 222 -5.39 -8.35 -8.81
N HIS A 223 -6.29 -7.78 -8.01
CA HIS A 223 -6.09 -7.71 -6.56
C HIS A 223 -6.02 -9.09 -5.92
N VAL A 224 -7.00 -9.97 -6.17
CA VAL A 224 -7.02 -11.32 -5.60
C VAL A 224 -5.77 -12.11 -6.03
N ALA A 225 -5.41 -12.05 -7.32
CA ALA A 225 -4.23 -12.74 -7.83
C ALA A 225 -2.93 -12.23 -7.17
N ASN A 226 -2.75 -10.92 -7.07
CA ASN A 226 -1.54 -10.33 -6.50
C ASN A 226 -1.44 -10.61 -5.00
N GLU A 227 -2.53 -10.42 -4.24
CA GLU A 227 -2.52 -10.68 -2.80
C GLU A 227 -2.32 -12.17 -2.50
N HIS A 228 -2.94 -13.07 -3.27
CA HIS A 228 -2.73 -14.51 -3.10
C HIS A 228 -1.28 -14.91 -3.42
N LYS A 229 -0.71 -14.42 -4.54
CA LYS A 229 0.73 -14.60 -4.85
C LYS A 229 1.63 -14.11 -3.73
N ASN A 230 1.24 -13.03 -3.06
CA ASN A 230 2.09 -12.35 -2.09
C ASN A 230 2.01 -12.94 -0.68
N THR A 231 0.83 -13.43 -0.31
CA THR A 231 0.50 -13.76 1.08
C THR A 231 0.06 -15.21 1.28
N GLY A 232 -0.35 -15.91 0.22
CA GLY A 232 -0.96 -17.24 0.31
C GLY A 232 -2.28 -17.27 1.06
N ARG A 233 -2.92 -16.12 1.30
CA ARG A 233 -4.20 -16.04 2.02
C ARG A 233 -5.33 -16.65 1.20
N GLU A 234 -6.26 -17.28 1.90
CA GLU A 234 -7.45 -17.94 1.31
C GLU A 234 -8.24 -17.01 0.37
N PHE A 235 -8.71 -17.57 -0.76
CA PHE A 235 -9.41 -16.83 -1.80
C PHE A 235 -10.69 -16.16 -1.30
N GLU A 236 -11.43 -16.80 -0.39
CA GLU A 236 -12.67 -16.28 0.19
C GLU A 236 -12.45 -14.93 0.89
N ILE A 237 -11.30 -14.77 1.55
CA ILE A 237 -10.97 -13.54 2.26
C ILE A 237 -10.61 -12.45 1.26
N LEU A 238 -9.75 -12.77 0.30
CA LEU A 238 -9.27 -11.83 -0.71
C LEU A 238 -10.39 -11.37 -1.65
N VAL A 239 -11.36 -12.23 -1.96
CA VAL A 239 -12.53 -11.91 -2.78
C VAL A 239 -13.44 -10.90 -2.07
N LYS A 240 -13.69 -11.09 -0.77
CA LYS A 240 -14.45 -10.13 0.04
C LYS A 240 -13.75 -8.77 0.09
N GLU A 241 -12.44 -8.77 0.29
CA GLU A 241 -11.63 -7.54 0.27
C GLU A 241 -11.68 -6.85 -1.10
N ALA A 242 -11.55 -7.60 -2.19
CA ALA A 242 -11.64 -7.06 -3.55
C ALA A 242 -13.00 -6.40 -3.82
N ILE A 243 -14.11 -7.06 -3.46
CA ILE A 243 -15.46 -6.53 -3.66
C ILE A 243 -15.66 -5.24 -2.85
N GLN A 244 -15.22 -5.24 -1.59
CA GLN A 244 -15.33 -4.08 -0.71
C GLN A 244 -14.48 -2.90 -1.18
N ARG A 245 -13.29 -3.18 -1.72
CA ARG A 245 -12.34 -2.17 -2.19
C ARG A 245 -12.72 -1.56 -3.53
N TYR A 246 -13.24 -2.38 -4.46
CA TYR A 246 -13.60 -1.95 -5.81
C TYR A 246 -15.11 -2.01 -5.98
N ARG A 247 -15.83 -1.13 -5.29
CA ARG A 247 -17.28 -1.03 -5.40
C ARG A 247 -17.67 -0.48 -6.77
N THR A 248 -18.74 -1.02 -7.34
CA THR A 248 -19.48 -0.34 -8.41
C THR A 248 -20.43 0.61 -7.70
N ASP A 249 -20.19 1.91 -7.77
CA ASP A 249 -21.15 2.88 -7.26
C ASP A 249 -22.49 2.64 -7.96
N ALA A 250 -23.56 2.58 -7.18
CA ALA A 250 -24.94 2.59 -7.67
C ALA A 250 -25.40 4.05 -7.80
#